data_AF-A0A349HPU0-F1
#
_entry.id   AF-A0A349HPU0-F1
#
_cell.length_a   1.000
_cell.length_b   1.000
_cell.length_c   1.000
_cell.angle_alpha   90.00
_cell.angle_beta   90.00
_cell.angle_gamma   90.00
#
_symmetry.space_group_name_H-M   'P 1'
#
loop_
_entity.id
_entity.type
_entity.pdbx_description
1 polymer ?
#
loop_
_entity_poly.entity_id
_entity_poly.type
_entity_poly.pdbx_seq_one_letter_code
_entity_poly.pdbx_strand_id
1 'polypeptide(L)'
;MTYSPALGSTISNTKMRTPENVSPYSGMCSVCTANCIGTCEIGLSAVRGSEATFPYRRDINQFASEKDYPLDFSHLSINGRVFGALGCEEDANKATYTNVKTETEFGIKNKVKMKMPIILPAIAKLNWKDYFVGAALAGVSVVIGEDAIPNDKNLVLENGKVVSAPLVGEMVDMFRKYSRGYGEIIMQANYDDENSGVLDYVIPKLGVKSVELKFGQAAKGIQGMGRTNSLEEALKLQNKGYLVYPDPSDEKVAENFKNGKGPIFEKIGKLPIWNEEILKNRI
;
A
#
# COMPACT_ATOMS: atom_id res chain seq x y z
N MET A 1 -7.38 12.48 27.75
CA MET A 1 -6.36 12.82 26.74
C MET A 1 -7.07 12.97 25.42
N THR A 2 -6.79 14.03 24.66
CA THR A 2 -7.28 14.14 23.30
C THR A 2 -6.18 13.71 22.33
N TYR A 3 -6.56 13.10 21.22
CA TYR A 3 -5.64 12.56 20.22
C TYR A 3 -5.93 13.14 18.82
N SER A 4 -6.76 14.19 18.74
CA SER A 4 -7.07 14.85 17.48
C SER A 4 -5.87 15.69 17.05
N PRO A 5 -5.22 15.37 15.92
CA PRO A 5 -4.12 16.20 15.41
C PRO A 5 -4.66 17.56 14.94
N ALA A 6 -3.77 18.55 14.86
CA ALA A 6 -4.14 19.83 14.25
C ALA A 6 -4.60 19.62 12.80
N LEU A 7 -5.62 20.35 12.35
CA LEU A 7 -6.15 20.23 10.97
C LEU A 7 -5.31 21.00 9.93
N GLY A 8 -4.01 20.75 9.93
CA GLY A 8 -3.06 21.18 8.91
C GLY A 8 -2.11 20.04 8.58
N SER A 9 -1.64 19.98 7.34
CA SER A 9 -0.75 18.93 6.85
C SER A 9 0.41 19.50 6.07
N THR A 10 1.57 18.88 6.25
CA THR A 10 2.81 19.24 5.54
C THR A 10 2.71 19.00 4.03
N ILE A 11 1.89 18.03 3.59
CA ILE A 11 1.79 17.65 2.17
C ILE A 11 1.03 18.68 1.32
N SER A 12 -0.04 19.24 1.87
CA SER A 12 -0.88 20.27 1.25
C SER A 12 -0.39 21.68 1.61
N ASN A 13 0.68 21.77 2.41
CA ASN A 13 1.20 23.00 3.00
C ASN A 13 0.11 23.80 3.74
N THR A 14 -0.83 23.08 4.36
CA THR A 14 -1.91 23.67 5.13
C THR A 14 -1.49 23.83 6.59
N LYS A 15 -1.98 24.89 7.22
CA LYS A 15 -1.72 25.20 8.64
C LYS A 15 -2.88 25.90 9.30
N MET A 16 -2.97 25.71 10.61
CA MET A 16 -3.88 26.45 11.46
C MET A 16 -3.53 27.93 11.47
N ARG A 17 -4.56 28.80 11.46
CA ARG A 17 -4.38 30.26 11.59
C ARG A 17 -3.76 30.62 12.95
N THR A 18 -4.19 29.93 14.00
CA THR A 18 -3.71 30.10 15.38
C THR A 18 -3.24 28.74 15.92
N PRO A 19 -2.03 28.28 15.57
CA PRO A 19 -1.55 26.93 15.93
C PRO A 19 -1.41 26.72 17.44
N GLU A 20 -1.16 27.79 18.20
CA GLU A 20 -1.09 27.77 19.68
C GLU A 20 -2.47 27.67 20.36
N ASN A 21 -3.57 27.85 19.61
CA ASN A 21 -4.93 27.87 20.13
C ASN A 21 -5.83 26.90 19.36
N VAL A 22 -5.48 25.62 19.44
CA VAL A 22 -6.23 24.53 18.81
C VAL A 22 -7.20 23.90 19.81
N SER A 23 -8.44 23.69 19.38
CA SER A 23 -9.45 22.93 20.11
C SER A 23 -9.00 21.48 20.22
N PRO A 24 -8.75 20.97 21.43
CA PRO A 24 -8.24 19.62 21.62
C PRO A 24 -9.16 18.58 20.99
N TYR A 25 -10.48 18.79 20.99
CA TYR A 25 -11.45 17.77 20.56
C TYR A 25 -11.53 17.61 19.03
N SER A 26 -11.21 18.66 18.28
CA SER A 26 -11.44 18.70 16.83
C SER A 26 -10.17 18.92 16.00
N GLY A 27 -9.07 19.37 16.62
CA GLY A 27 -7.90 19.83 15.88
C GLY A 27 -8.10 21.19 15.18
N MET A 28 -9.26 21.83 15.33
CA MET A 28 -9.60 23.14 14.75
C MET A 28 -8.99 24.30 15.54
N CYS A 29 -8.89 25.50 14.96
CA CYS A 29 -8.64 26.70 15.75
C CYS A 29 -9.79 26.86 16.76
N SER A 30 -9.52 27.23 18.01
CA SER A 30 -10.58 27.47 19.01
C SER A 30 -11.53 28.62 18.61
N VAL A 31 -11.12 29.48 17.68
CA VAL A 31 -11.92 30.57 17.13
C VAL A 31 -11.74 30.67 15.60
N CYS A 32 -12.84 30.54 14.86
CA CYS A 32 -12.93 30.87 13.44
C CYS A 32 -13.27 32.36 13.25
N THR A 33 -12.81 32.96 12.15
CA THR A 33 -13.14 34.35 11.78
C THR A 33 -13.52 34.42 10.30
N ALA A 34 -14.43 35.33 9.96
CA ALA A 34 -14.89 35.52 8.58
C ALA A 34 -13.74 35.92 7.63
N ASN A 35 -12.71 36.61 8.12
CA ASN A 35 -11.55 37.04 7.34
C ASN A 35 -10.41 36.00 7.37
N CYS A 36 -10.71 34.74 7.66
CA CYS A 36 -9.71 33.68 7.67
C CYS A 36 -9.31 33.35 6.23
N ILE A 37 -8.01 33.38 5.94
CA ILE A 37 -7.47 33.03 4.61
C ILE A 37 -7.52 31.52 4.29
N GLY A 38 -8.12 30.70 5.16
CA GLY A 38 -8.47 29.31 4.84
C GLY A 38 -7.28 28.37 4.61
N THR A 39 -6.09 28.66 5.16
CA THR A 39 -4.90 27.83 4.95
C THR A 39 -4.95 26.47 5.65
N CYS A 40 -5.99 26.14 6.41
CA CYS A 40 -6.13 24.83 7.07
C CYS A 40 -6.88 23.84 6.17
N GLU A 41 -6.92 22.56 6.56
CA GLU A 41 -7.64 21.51 5.81
C GLU A 41 -9.13 21.83 5.62
N ILE A 42 -9.77 22.51 6.57
CA ILE A 42 -11.17 22.95 6.42
C ILE A 42 -11.30 23.97 5.28
N GLY A 43 -10.43 24.99 5.24
CA GLY A 43 -10.47 26.00 4.20
C GLY A 43 -10.14 25.42 2.82
N LEU A 44 -9.17 24.50 2.74
CA LEU A 44 -8.89 23.75 1.53
C LEU A 44 -10.08 22.91 1.08
N SER A 45 -10.75 22.20 2.00
CA SER A 45 -11.93 21.39 1.70
C SER A 45 -13.14 22.23 1.26
N ALA A 46 -13.27 23.47 1.74
CA ALA A 46 -14.33 24.38 1.27
C ALA A 46 -14.14 24.77 -0.20
N VAL A 47 -12.90 24.86 -0.68
CA VAL A 47 -12.59 25.21 -2.07
C VAL A 47 -12.59 23.99 -2.98
N ARG A 48 -12.01 22.88 -2.51
CA ARG A 48 -11.79 21.67 -3.32
C ARG A 48 -12.84 20.59 -3.12
N GLY A 49 -13.63 20.62 -2.05
CA GLY A 49 -14.56 19.55 -1.72
C GLY A 49 -13.86 18.21 -1.51
N SER A 50 -14.43 17.15 -2.09
CA SER A 50 -13.97 15.75 -1.97
C SER A 50 -12.55 15.53 -2.52
N GLU A 51 -12.20 16.11 -3.66
CA GLU A 51 -11.13 17.10 -3.67
C GLU A 51 -9.90 16.87 -2.77
N ALA A 52 -9.95 17.61 -1.65
CA ALA A 52 -8.91 17.72 -0.65
C ALA A 52 -8.66 16.43 0.14
N THR A 53 -9.57 15.46 0.09
CA THR A 53 -9.45 14.22 0.88
C THR A 53 -8.42 13.23 0.31
N PHE A 54 -7.98 13.44 -0.93
CA PHE A 54 -7.11 12.49 -1.60
C PHE A 54 -5.63 12.88 -1.51
N PRO A 55 -4.72 11.92 -1.27
CA PRO A 55 -3.31 12.27 -1.11
C PRO A 55 -2.67 12.81 -2.40
N TYR A 56 -1.79 13.79 -2.25
CA TYR A 56 -1.15 14.53 -3.35
C TYR A 56 0.09 13.81 -3.92
N ARG A 57 0.19 13.69 -5.26
CA ARG A 57 1.36 13.11 -5.97
C ARG A 57 1.87 11.77 -5.40
N ARG A 58 0.99 10.78 -5.36
CA ARG A 58 1.25 9.46 -4.75
C ARG A 58 2.22 8.58 -5.54
N ASP A 59 2.60 9.00 -6.73
CA ASP A 59 3.60 8.39 -7.57
C ASP A 59 5.03 8.63 -7.05
N ILE A 60 5.25 9.75 -6.36
CA ILE A 60 6.55 10.14 -5.81
C ILE A 60 6.57 10.30 -4.28
N ASN A 61 5.41 10.20 -3.63
CA ASN A 61 5.25 10.34 -2.18
C ASN A 61 4.72 9.07 -1.53
N GLN A 62 5.18 8.80 -0.29
CA GLN A 62 4.64 7.76 0.60
C GLN A 62 3.97 8.43 1.80
N PHE A 63 2.82 7.89 2.23
CA PHE A 63 2.01 8.48 3.30
C PHE A 63 2.00 7.58 4.53
N ALA A 64 2.28 8.17 5.69
CA ALA A 64 2.16 7.55 7.00
C ALA A 64 0.99 8.18 7.78
N SER A 65 0.79 7.72 9.01
CA SER A 65 -0.25 8.24 9.90
C SER A 65 0.30 9.39 10.74
N GLU A 66 -0.44 10.50 10.84
CA GLU A 66 -0.21 11.57 11.84
C GLU A 66 -1.04 11.35 13.13
N LYS A 67 -1.63 10.16 13.29
CA LYS A 67 -2.46 9.82 14.46
C LYS A 67 -1.57 9.60 15.68
N ASP A 68 -1.92 10.27 16.77
CA ASP A 68 -1.40 9.96 18.10
C ASP A 68 -2.16 8.76 18.65
N TYR A 69 -1.50 7.61 18.70
CA TYR A 69 -2.09 6.39 19.24
C TYR A 69 -1.91 6.38 20.75
N PRO A 70 -2.95 6.04 21.54
CA PRO A 70 -2.87 6.03 23.00
C PRO A 70 -1.87 4.99 23.56
N LEU A 71 -1.38 4.10 22.70
CA LEU A 71 -0.35 3.12 22.99
C LEU A 71 0.60 3.05 21.79
N ASP A 72 1.89 3.14 22.05
CA ASP A 72 2.96 2.93 21.07
C ASP A 72 4.08 2.08 21.69
N PHE A 73 5.16 1.86 20.92
CA PHE A 73 6.28 1.04 21.40
C PHE A 73 7.06 1.66 22.57
N SER A 74 6.97 2.98 22.82
CA SER A 74 7.63 3.63 23.95
C SER A 74 7.00 3.30 25.30
N HIS A 75 5.74 2.86 25.29
CA HIS A 75 5.03 2.42 26.49
C HIS A 75 5.41 0.99 26.92
N LEU A 76 6.11 0.25 26.07
CA LEU A 76 6.53 -1.12 26.31
C LEU A 76 8.02 -1.16 26.66
N SER A 77 8.37 -1.85 27.74
CA SER A 77 9.75 -2.14 28.09
C SER A 77 9.99 -3.64 28.15
N ILE A 78 11.03 -4.11 27.46
CA ILE A 78 11.46 -5.51 27.50
C ILE A 78 12.57 -5.63 28.53
N ASN A 79 12.25 -6.19 29.70
CA ASN A 79 13.24 -6.46 30.73
C ASN A 79 14.06 -7.71 30.37
N GLY A 80 15.34 -7.51 30.03
CA GLY A 80 16.27 -8.60 29.81
C GLY A 80 16.55 -9.43 31.05
N ARG A 81 17.02 -10.66 30.86
CA ARG A 81 17.48 -11.56 31.93
C ARG A 81 18.86 -12.08 31.57
N VAL A 82 19.72 -12.25 32.57
CA VAL A 82 21.07 -12.83 32.40
C VAL A 82 21.12 -14.33 32.66
N PHE A 83 20.03 -14.91 33.17
CA PHE A 83 19.88 -16.34 33.41
C PHE A 83 18.80 -16.94 32.49
N GLY A 84 18.93 -18.24 32.20
CA GLY A 84 17.96 -18.98 31.39
C GLY A 84 18.13 -18.78 29.89
N ALA A 85 19.37 -18.72 29.39
CA ALA A 85 19.64 -18.72 27.96
C ALA A 85 19.06 -19.99 27.30
N LEU A 86 18.45 -19.83 26.13
CA LEU A 86 17.84 -20.92 25.36
C LEU A 86 18.42 -20.95 23.95
N GLY A 87 18.42 -22.14 23.33
CA GLY A 87 18.84 -22.32 21.93
C GLY A 87 20.36 -22.48 21.71
N CYS A 88 21.14 -22.61 22.79
CA CYS A 88 22.55 -22.97 22.78
C CYS A 88 22.89 -23.88 23.97
N GLU A 89 24.12 -24.41 24.02
CA GLU A 89 24.62 -25.19 25.15
C GLU A 89 24.75 -24.32 26.41
N GLU A 90 24.60 -24.93 27.58
CA GLU A 90 24.77 -24.28 28.89
C GLU A 90 26.27 -24.06 29.21
N ASP A 91 26.90 -23.21 28.42
CA ASP A 91 28.32 -22.82 28.51
C ASP A 91 28.43 -21.30 28.39
N ALA A 92 29.04 -20.65 29.39
CA ALA A 92 29.20 -19.20 29.44
C ALA A 92 30.02 -18.62 28.28
N ASN A 93 30.89 -19.43 27.65
CA ASN A 93 31.67 -19.01 26.48
C ASN A 93 30.85 -19.10 25.17
N LYS A 94 29.76 -19.87 25.16
CA LYS A 94 28.89 -20.07 23.99
C LYS A 94 27.59 -19.28 24.07
N ALA A 95 27.04 -19.08 25.27
CA ALA A 95 25.79 -18.35 25.52
C ALA A 95 25.98 -16.82 25.47
N THR A 96 26.47 -16.32 24.34
CA THR A 96 26.76 -14.90 24.09
C THR A 96 25.82 -14.32 23.04
N TYR A 97 25.61 -13.00 23.07
CA TYR A 97 24.65 -12.32 22.19
C TYR A 97 24.96 -12.47 20.69
N THR A 98 26.23 -12.70 20.33
CA THR A 98 26.65 -12.89 18.93
C THR A 98 26.15 -14.20 18.33
N ASN A 99 25.78 -15.17 19.17
CA ASN A 99 25.29 -16.48 18.76
C ASN A 99 23.75 -16.56 18.71
N VAL A 100 23.05 -15.43 18.93
CA VAL A 100 21.59 -15.38 18.84
C VAL A 100 21.14 -15.77 17.43
N LYS A 101 20.25 -16.77 17.37
CA LYS A 101 19.62 -17.21 16.12
C LYS A 101 18.31 -16.45 15.94
N THR A 102 18.26 -15.62 14.90
CA THR A 102 17.05 -14.91 14.48
C THR A 102 16.29 -15.63 13.37
N GLU A 103 16.83 -16.74 12.89
CA GLU A 103 16.23 -17.52 11.80
C GLU A 103 14.84 -18.03 12.20
N THR A 104 13.91 -17.98 11.26
CA THR A 104 12.53 -18.41 11.47
C THR A 104 11.96 -18.99 10.19
N GLU A 105 10.74 -19.51 10.26
CA GLU A 105 9.97 -19.96 9.12
C GLU A 105 8.49 -19.59 9.28
N PHE A 106 7.81 -19.32 8.17
CA PHE A 106 6.36 -19.16 8.14
C PHE A 106 5.73 -20.06 7.08
N GLY A 107 4.44 -20.38 7.28
CA GLY A 107 3.68 -21.31 6.44
C GLY A 107 3.35 -22.62 7.15
N ILE A 108 2.25 -23.25 6.73
CA ILE A 108 1.74 -24.50 7.33
C ILE A 108 2.29 -25.73 6.59
N LYS A 109 1.98 -25.84 5.29
CA LYS A 109 2.43 -26.95 4.42
C LYS A 109 3.75 -26.63 3.72
N ASN A 110 3.80 -25.50 3.04
CA ASN A 110 4.99 -25.01 2.35
C ASN A 110 5.63 -23.93 3.22
N LYS A 111 6.78 -24.24 3.81
CA LYS A 111 7.47 -23.34 4.73
C LYS A 111 8.50 -22.49 4.00
N VAL A 112 8.47 -21.19 4.25
CA VAL A 112 9.49 -20.24 3.78
C VAL A 112 10.45 -19.97 4.93
N LYS A 113 11.73 -20.30 4.73
CA LYS A 113 12.79 -20.02 5.70
C LYS A 113 13.26 -18.58 5.57
N MET A 114 13.50 -17.92 6.70
CA MET A 114 13.93 -16.52 6.77
C MET A 114 15.09 -16.37 7.75
N LYS A 115 15.98 -15.41 7.51
CA LYS A 115 17.10 -15.08 8.40
C LYS A 115 16.69 -14.28 9.63
N MET A 116 15.56 -13.59 9.55
CA MET A 116 14.98 -12.79 10.63
C MET A 116 13.46 -12.71 10.44
N PRO A 117 12.66 -12.54 11.50
CA PRO A 117 11.20 -12.51 11.44
C PRO A 117 10.66 -11.18 10.91
N ILE A 118 11.09 -10.77 9.71
CA ILE A 118 10.72 -9.50 9.08
C ILE A 118 10.14 -9.78 7.70
N ILE A 119 8.97 -9.23 7.43
CA ILE A 119 8.39 -9.17 6.08
C ILE A 119 8.33 -7.70 5.69
N LEU A 120 8.97 -7.38 4.56
CA LEU A 120 8.93 -6.04 4.01
C LEU A 120 7.58 -5.79 3.33
N PRO A 121 6.85 -4.72 3.72
CA PRO A 121 5.51 -4.46 3.22
C PRO A 121 5.44 -4.22 1.72
N ALA A 122 4.23 -4.31 1.19
CA ALA A 122 3.92 -4.17 -0.23
C ALA A 122 4.39 -2.82 -0.81
N ILE A 123 5.26 -2.88 -1.83
CA ILE A 123 5.69 -1.74 -2.64
C ILE A 123 5.46 -2.03 -4.12
N ALA A 124 5.09 -1.00 -4.89
CA ALA A 124 4.88 -1.10 -6.34
C ALA A 124 5.58 -0.01 -7.18
N LYS A 125 6.13 1.06 -6.56
CA LYS A 125 6.56 2.28 -7.28
C LYS A 125 7.90 2.83 -6.81
N LEU A 126 8.03 3.10 -5.52
CA LEU A 126 9.16 3.83 -4.95
C LEU A 126 10.36 2.91 -4.69
N ASN A 127 11.48 3.21 -5.34
CA ASN A 127 12.76 2.50 -5.24
C ASN A 127 12.65 0.97 -5.06
N TRP A 128 11.71 0.35 -5.79
CA TRP A 128 11.36 -1.06 -5.58
C TRP A 128 12.56 -1.98 -5.83
N LYS A 129 13.47 -1.58 -6.74
CA LYS A 129 14.63 -2.38 -7.15
C LYS A 129 15.59 -2.60 -6.00
N ASP A 130 16.08 -1.53 -5.38
CA ASP A 130 16.98 -1.64 -4.23
C ASP A 130 16.26 -2.25 -3.03
N TYR A 131 14.97 -1.95 -2.86
CA TYR A 131 14.15 -2.50 -1.78
C TYR A 131 14.04 -4.04 -1.85
N PHE A 132 13.74 -4.59 -3.03
CA PHE A 132 13.62 -6.03 -3.23
C PHE A 132 14.99 -6.73 -3.23
N VAL A 133 16.03 -6.10 -3.77
CA VAL A 133 17.41 -6.61 -3.67
C VAL A 133 17.87 -6.65 -2.21
N GLY A 134 17.58 -5.60 -1.43
CA GLY A 134 17.89 -5.54 -0.01
C GLY A 134 17.22 -6.66 0.78
N ALA A 135 15.94 -6.94 0.49
CA ALA A 135 15.21 -8.06 1.09
C ALA A 135 15.88 -9.41 0.80
N ALA A 136 16.24 -9.65 -0.47
CA ALA A 136 16.89 -10.87 -0.92
C ALA A 136 18.25 -11.08 -0.24
N LEU A 137 19.07 -10.03 -0.15
CA LEU A 137 20.38 -10.06 0.50
C LEU A 137 20.30 -10.28 2.02
N ALA A 138 19.30 -9.68 2.66
CA ALA A 138 19.01 -9.84 4.08
C ALA A 138 18.36 -11.19 4.42
N GLY A 139 17.86 -11.93 3.42
CA GLY A 139 17.19 -13.22 3.62
C GLY A 139 15.81 -13.09 4.27
N VAL A 140 15.08 -12.04 3.91
CA VAL A 140 13.72 -11.74 4.39
C VAL A 140 12.74 -11.72 3.24
N SER A 141 11.45 -11.88 3.56
CA SER A 141 10.41 -11.85 2.53
C SER A 141 9.97 -10.42 2.21
N VAL A 142 9.49 -10.20 0.99
CA VAL A 142 9.03 -8.89 0.53
C VAL A 142 7.80 -9.03 -0.37
N VAL A 143 6.93 -8.04 -0.36
CA VAL A 143 5.65 -8.07 -1.07
C VAL A 143 5.66 -7.09 -2.26
N ILE A 144 5.26 -7.57 -3.44
CA ILE A 144 4.90 -6.73 -4.58
C ILE A 144 3.47 -6.26 -4.39
N GLY A 145 3.23 -4.95 -4.38
CA GLY A 145 1.90 -4.39 -4.16
C GLY A 145 0.97 -4.47 -5.37
N GLU A 146 -0.35 -4.48 -5.10
CA GLU A 146 -1.44 -4.52 -6.09
C GLU A 146 -1.31 -3.50 -7.23
N ASP A 147 -0.72 -2.34 -6.95
CA ASP A 147 -0.56 -1.26 -7.91
C ASP A 147 0.52 -1.56 -8.97
N ALA A 148 1.30 -2.64 -8.85
CA ALA A 148 2.35 -2.97 -9.82
C ALA A 148 1.77 -3.28 -11.22
N ILE A 149 0.66 -4.02 -11.28
CA ILE A 149 0.03 -4.41 -12.55
C ILE A 149 -0.55 -3.20 -13.29
N PRO A 150 -1.39 -2.34 -12.68
CA PRO A 150 -1.95 -1.18 -13.37
C PRO A 150 -0.91 -0.14 -13.82
N ASN A 151 0.27 -0.09 -13.17
CA ASN A 151 1.34 0.85 -13.51
C ASN A 151 2.34 0.30 -14.54
N ASP A 152 2.19 -0.95 -14.98
CA ASP A 152 3.02 -1.50 -16.04
C ASP A 152 2.62 -0.90 -17.40
N LYS A 153 3.54 -0.10 -17.97
CA LYS A 153 3.35 0.57 -19.27
C LYS A 153 3.22 -0.42 -20.42
N ASN A 154 3.76 -1.62 -20.26
CA ASN A 154 3.77 -2.68 -21.27
C ASN A 154 2.80 -3.82 -20.91
N LEU A 155 1.82 -3.55 -20.02
CA LEU A 155 0.76 -4.49 -19.66
C LEU A 155 -0.05 -4.90 -20.90
N VAL A 156 -0.13 -6.19 -21.16
CA VAL A 156 -0.99 -6.76 -22.20
C VAL A 156 -2.13 -7.52 -21.53
N LEU A 157 -3.35 -7.15 -21.91
CA LEU A 157 -4.58 -7.82 -21.50
C LEU A 157 -5.25 -8.44 -22.72
N GLU A 158 -5.65 -9.70 -22.62
CA GLU A 158 -6.50 -10.38 -23.59
C GLU A 158 -7.81 -10.76 -22.90
N ASN A 159 -8.94 -10.30 -23.45
CA ASN A 159 -10.26 -10.53 -22.85
C ASN A 159 -10.34 -10.12 -21.36
N GLY A 160 -9.66 -9.02 -21.00
CA GLY A 160 -9.59 -8.52 -19.62
C GLY A 160 -8.68 -9.32 -18.68
N LYS A 161 -7.95 -10.33 -19.18
CA LYS A 161 -7.01 -11.15 -18.42
C LYS A 161 -5.55 -10.80 -18.73
N VAL A 162 -4.70 -10.81 -17.70
CA VAL A 162 -3.26 -10.55 -17.83
C VAL A 162 -2.60 -11.68 -18.59
N VAL A 163 -1.93 -11.35 -19.71
CA VAL A 163 -1.10 -12.29 -20.47
C VAL A 163 0.38 -11.89 -20.49
N SER A 164 0.69 -10.63 -20.19
CA SER A 164 2.06 -10.13 -20.03
C SER A 164 2.09 -8.93 -19.08
N ALA A 165 2.98 -8.99 -18.10
CA ALA A 165 3.31 -7.88 -17.19
C ALA A 165 4.83 -7.83 -16.94
N PRO A 166 5.61 -7.23 -17.87
CA PRO A 166 7.06 -7.19 -17.79
C PRO A 166 7.62 -6.56 -16.50
N LEU A 167 6.96 -5.54 -15.94
CA LEU A 167 7.41 -4.88 -14.71
C LEU A 167 7.44 -5.84 -13.53
N VAL A 168 6.40 -6.67 -13.38
CA VAL A 168 6.33 -7.69 -12.32
C VAL A 168 7.38 -8.78 -12.55
N GLY A 169 7.63 -9.15 -13.82
CA GLY A 169 8.73 -10.03 -14.18
C GLY A 169 10.08 -9.49 -13.70
N GLU A 170 10.36 -8.21 -13.99
CA GLU A 170 11.59 -7.54 -13.55
C GLU A 170 11.71 -7.51 -12.02
N MET A 171 10.62 -7.23 -11.30
CA MET A 171 10.59 -7.24 -9.83
C MET A 171 10.94 -8.61 -9.26
N VAL A 172 10.34 -9.68 -9.79
CA VAL A 172 10.59 -11.06 -9.40
C VAL A 172 12.03 -11.47 -9.69
N ASP A 173 12.53 -11.15 -10.89
CA ASP A 173 13.88 -11.50 -11.32
C ASP A 173 14.95 -10.77 -10.49
N MET A 174 14.71 -9.50 -10.15
CA MET A 174 15.62 -8.74 -9.30
C MET A 174 15.75 -9.33 -7.90
N PHE A 175 14.66 -9.77 -7.27
CA PHE A 175 14.77 -10.48 -5.99
C PHE A 175 15.53 -11.80 -6.13
N ARG A 176 15.14 -12.63 -7.10
CA ARG A 176 15.73 -13.98 -7.29
C ARG A 176 17.21 -13.93 -7.61
N LYS A 177 17.65 -12.98 -8.44
CA LYS A 177 19.05 -12.80 -8.80
C LYS A 177 19.98 -12.65 -7.59
N TYR A 178 19.50 -12.04 -6.50
CA TYR A 178 20.27 -11.79 -5.28
C TYR A 178 19.85 -12.68 -4.10
N SER A 179 18.87 -13.56 -4.31
CA SER A 179 18.39 -14.46 -3.27
C SER A 179 19.49 -15.44 -2.88
N ARG A 180 19.64 -15.65 -1.57
CA ARG A 180 20.56 -16.62 -0.96
C ARG A 180 19.83 -17.88 -0.48
N GLY A 181 18.63 -18.14 -0.99
CA GLY A 181 17.77 -19.26 -0.58
C GLY A 181 16.96 -19.02 0.70
N TYR A 182 16.85 -17.76 1.14
CA TYR A 182 16.04 -17.33 2.28
C TYR A 182 15.11 -16.20 1.86
N GLY A 183 13.97 -16.09 2.53
CA GLY A 183 12.90 -15.17 2.17
C GLY A 183 12.20 -15.56 0.88
N GLU A 184 11.12 -14.86 0.56
CA GLU A 184 10.37 -15.05 -0.66
C GLU A 184 9.85 -13.70 -1.18
N ILE A 185 9.73 -13.58 -2.50
CA ILE A 185 9.01 -12.47 -3.11
C ILE A 185 7.54 -12.87 -3.31
N ILE A 186 6.66 -12.12 -2.66
CA ILE A 186 5.24 -12.44 -2.54
C ILE A 186 4.46 -11.52 -3.48
N MET A 187 3.62 -12.08 -4.35
CA MET A 187 2.71 -11.27 -5.16
C MET A 187 1.42 -11.00 -4.38
N GLN A 188 1.16 -9.75 -4.03
CA GLN A 188 -0.14 -9.35 -3.49
C GLN A 188 -1.15 -9.23 -4.64
N ALA A 189 -2.35 -9.77 -4.45
CA ALA A 189 -3.47 -9.62 -5.37
C ALA A 189 -4.72 -9.20 -4.60
N ASN A 190 -5.30 -8.07 -5.01
CA ASN A 190 -6.62 -7.67 -4.53
C ASN A 190 -7.73 -8.22 -5.44
N TYR A 191 -8.96 -7.75 -5.23
CA TYR A 191 -10.11 -8.22 -5.99
C TYR A 191 -10.05 -7.89 -7.49
N ASP A 192 -9.50 -6.73 -7.88
CA ASP A 192 -9.30 -6.38 -9.29
C ASP A 192 -8.20 -7.25 -9.93
N ASP A 193 -7.15 -7.57 -9.17
CA ASP A 193 -6.07 -8.47 -9.62
C ASP A 193 -6.58 -9.89 -9.84
N GLU A 194 -7.42 -10.40 -8.95
CA GLU A 194 -8.09 -11.69 -9.15
C GLU A 194 -8.99 -11.66 -10.40
N ASN A 195 -9.81 -10.61 -10.55
CA ASN A 195 -10.70 -10.49 -11.70
C ASN A 195 -9.93 -10.41 -13.02
N SER A 196 -8.75 -9.79 -13.02
CA SER A 196 -7.85 -9.73 -14.18
C SER A 196 -6.92 -10.93 -14.33
N GLY A 197 -7.01 -11.95 -13.45
CA GLY A 197 -6.23 -13.18 -13.57
C GLY A 197 -4.73 -12.99 -13.32
N VAL A 198 -4.34 -12.01 -12.49
CA VAL A 198 -2.94 -11.73 -12.17
C VAL A 198 -2.24 -12.97 -11.61
N LEU A 199 -2.85 -13.66 -10.64
CA LEU A 199 -2.26 -14.86 -10.04
C LEU A 199 -2.19 -16.03 -11.04
N ASP A 200 -3.18 -16.15 -11.92
CA ASP A 200 -3.21 -17.16 -12.99
C ASP A 200 -2.11 -16.94 -14.04
N TYR A 201 -1.62 -15.70 -14.14
CA TYR A 201 -0.44 -15.37 -14.93
C TYR A 201 0.86 -15.57 -14.14
N VAL A 202 1.02 -14.92 -12.98
CA VAL A 202 2.33 -14.85 -12.30
C VAL A 202 2.80 -16.20 -11.75
N ILE A 203 1.89 -17.08 -11.33
CA ILE A 203 2.24 -18.40 -10.79
C ILE A 203 2.85 -19.28 -11.89
N PRO A 204 2.15 -19.60 -12.99
CA PRO A 204 2.71 -20.48 -14.01
C PRO A 204 3.75 -19.79 -14.92
N LYS A 205 3.61 -18.49 -15.22
CA LYS A 205 4.51 -17.81 -16.18
C LYS A 205 5.77 -17.25 -15.54
N LEU A 206 5.64 -16.65 -14.35
CA LEU A 206 6.77 -16.07 -13.63
C LEU A 206 7.27 -16.98 -12.50
N GLY A 207 6.62 -18.12 -12.25
CA GLY A 207 7.03 -19.09 -11.23
C GLY A 207 6.88 -18.57 -9.80
N VAL A 208 6.03 -17.57 -9.56
CA VAL A 208 5.80 -17.03 -8.21
C VAL A 208 5.22 -18.14 -7.32
N LYS A 209 5.83 -18.33 -6.14
CA LYS A 209 5.50 -19.44 -5.22
C LYS A 209 4.62 -19.03 -4.06
N SER A 210 4.65 -17.75 -3.69
CA SER A 210 3.90 -17.19 -2.57
C SER A 210 3.07 -16.02 -3.04
N VAL A 211 1.81 -15.99 -2.60
CA VAL A 211 0.84 -14.96 -2.95
C VAL A 211 0.13 -14.46 -1.70
N GLU A 212 -0.26 -13.20 -1.69
CA GLU A 212 -1.07 -12.60 -0.64
C GLU A 212 -2.43 -12.18 -1.22
N LEU A 213 -3.52 -12.78 -0.75
CA LEU A 213 -4.87 -12.34 -1.09
C LEU A 213 -5.26 -11.17 -0.20
N LYS A 214 -5.31 -9.97 -0.79
CA LYS A 214 -5.59 -8.74 -0.05
C LYS A 214 -7.10 -8.52 0.08
N PHE A 215 -7.62 -8.77 1.27
CA PHE A 215 -9.05 -8.55 1.57
C PHE A 215 -9.39 -7.08 1.82
N GLY A 216 -8.40 -6.28 2.20
CA GLY A 216 -8.61 -4.88 2.51
C GLY A 216 -7.33 -4.23 3.00
N GLN A 217 -7.41 -2.92 3.25
CA GLN A 217 -6.32 -2.15 3.82
C GLN A 217 -6.88 -1.33 4.97
N ALA A 218 -6.50 -1.64 6.20
CA ALA A 218 -7.09 -1.03 7.41
C ALA A 218 -7.02 0.51 7.45
N ALA A 219 -6.11 1.12 6.68
CA ALA A 219 -6.03 2.57 6.54
C ALA A 219 -7.29 3.20 5.88
N LYS A 220 -8.07 2.44 5.12
CA LYS A 220 -9.21 2.94 4.34
C LYS A 220 -10.30 1.89 4.11
N GLY A 221 -11.57 2.31 4.15
CA GLY A 221 -12.74 1.47 3.86
C GLY A 221 -13.02 1.28 2.36
N ILE A 222 -12.04 1.53 1.49
CA ILE A 222 -12.15 1.45 0.03
C ILE A 222 -10.94 0.70 -0.54
N GLN A 223 -11.04 0.23 -1.79
CA GLN A 223 -9.91 -0.39 -2.48
C GLN A 223 -8.96 0.65 -3.11
N GLY A 224 -7.96 0.17 -3.86
CA GLY A 224 -7.06 1.02 -4.64
C GLY A 224 -7.84 2.05 -5.47
N MET A 225 -7.57 3.33 -5.25
CA MET A 225 -8.19 4.42 -6.00
C MET A 225 -7.08 5.21 -6.67
N GLY A 226 -7.27 5.65 -7.91
CA GLY A 226 -6.32 6.42 -8.72
C GLY A 226 -6.99 7.60 -9.39
N ARG A 227 -6.30 8.73 -9.57
CA ARG A 227 -6.79 9.85 -10.39
C ARG A 227 -6.16 9.78 -11.76
N THR A 228 -6.94 10.11 -12.77
CA THR A 228 -6.52 10.16 -14.17
C THR A 228 -6.80 11.57 -14.71
N ASN A 229 -5.80 12.13 -15.40
CA ASN A 229 -5.82 13.52 -15.85
C ASN A 229 -6.30 13.69 -17.30
N SER A 230 -6.70 12.62 -17.97
CA SER A 230 -7.17 12.69 -19.36
C SER A 230 -8.35 11.75 -19.63
N LEU A 231 -9.26 12.20 -20.49
CA LEU A 231 -10.37 11.39 -20.96
C LEU A 231 -9.89 10.12 -21.69
N GLU A 232 -8.80 10.22 -22.45
CA GLU A 232 -8.23 9.09 -23.19
C GLU A 232 -7.75 7.98 -22.24
N GLU A 233 -7.03 8.34 -21.18
CA GLU A 233 -6.58 7.38 -20.18
C GLU A 233 -7.75 6.80 -19.39
N ALA A 234 -8.77 7.60 -19.09
CA ALA A 234 -9.99 7.17 -18.40
C ALA A 234 -10.74 6.11 -19.23
N LEU A 235 -10.94 6.37 -20.53
CA LEU A 235 -11.53 5.41 -21.46
C LEU A 235 -10.67 4.15 -21.62
N LYS A 236 -9.34 4.28 -21.67
CA LYS A 236 -8.42 3.12 -21.69
C LYS A 236 -8.59 2.26 -20.45
N LEU A 237 -8.67 2.85 -19.25
CA LEU A 237 -8.90 2.12 -18.01
C LEU A 237 -10.25 1.41 -18.00
N GLN A 238 -11.32 2.08 -18.44
CA GLN A 238 -12.65 1.49 -18.56
C GLN A 238 -12.67 0.31 -19.54
N ASN A 239 -12.02 0.45 -20.70
CA ASN A 239 -11.88 -0.64 -21.70
C ASN A 239 -11.07 -1.83 -21.18
N LYS A 240 -10.18 -1.61 -20.21
CA LYS A 240 -9.45 -2.67 -19.50
C LYS A 240 -10.28 -3.35 -18.40
N GLY A 241 -11.53 -2.93 -18.18
CA GLY A 241 -12.43 -3.50 -17.17
C GLY A 241 -12.31 -2.89 -15.77
N TYR A 242 -11.61 -1.76 -15.61
CA TYR A 242 -11.59 -1.00 -14.36
C TYR A 242 -12.84 -0.12 -14.24
N LEU A 243 -13.30 0.12 -13.02
CA LEU A 243 -14.34 1.12 -12.77
C LEU A 243 -13.71 2.51 -12.81
N VAL A 244 -14.36 3.42 -13.54
CA VAL A 244 -13.94 4.83 -13.66
C VAL A 244 -15.12 5.72 -13.34
N TYR A 245 -14.89 6.74 -12.52
CA TYR A 245 -15.91 7.72 -12.13
C TYR A 245 -15.38 9.15 -12.29
N PRO A 246 -16.17 10.11 -12.81
CA PRO A 246 -17.45 9.89 -13.49
C PRO A 246 -17.29 9.01 -14.74
N ASP A 247 -18.39 8.51 -15.32
CA ASP A 247 -18.31 7.60 -16.47
C ASP A 247 -17.70 8.34 -17.69
N PRO A 248 -16.51 7.95 -18.17
CA PRO A 248 -15.86 8.63 -19.29
C PRO A 248 -16.56 8.37 -20.65
N SER A 249 -17.44 7.37 -20.74
CA SER A 249 -18.20 7.06 -21.95
C SER A 249 -19.48 7.88 -22.09
N ASP A 250 -19.92 8.55 -21.02
CA ASP A 250 -21.05 9.48 -21.07
C ASP A 250 -20.64 10.75 -21.83
N GLU A 251 -21.36 11.05 -22.92
CA GLU A 251 -21.05 12.17 -23.82
C GLU A 251 -21.03 13.52 -23.09
N LYS A 252 -21.95 13.73 -22.14
CA LYS A 252 -22.06 14.96 -21.37
C LYS A 252 -20.91 15.07 -20.37
N VAL A 253 -20.50 13.97 -19.75
CA VAL A 253 -19.31 13.93 -18.88
C VAL A 253 -18.05 14.25 -19.68
N ALA A 254 -17.88 13.61 -20.84
CA ALA A 254 -16.73 13.83 -21.72
C ALA A 254 -16.66 15.27 -22.26
N GLU A 255 -17.78 15.86 -22.67
CA GLU A 255 -17.85 17.25 -23.12
C GLU A 255 -17.55 18.22 -21.98
N ASN A 256 -18.12 18.01 -20.79
CA ASN A 256 -17.84 18.84 -19.62
C ASN A 256 -16.35 18.80 -19.26
N PHE A 257 -15.75 17.61 -19.22
CA PHE A 257 -14.31 17.45 -18.93
C PHE A 257 -13.45 18.21 -19.94
N LYS A 258 -13.74 18.09 -21.25
CA LYS A 258 -13.04 18.85 -22.32
C LYS A 258 -13.16 20.37 -22.14
N ASN A 259 -14.30 20.83 -21.60
CA ASN A 259 -14.56 22.23 -21.29
C ASN A 259 -14.02 22.67 -19.91
N GLY A 260 -13.27 21.80 -19.19
CA GLY A 260 -12.75 22.10 -17.86
C GLY A 260 -13.82 22.17 -16.77
N LYS A 261 -14.97 21.53 -16.98
CA LYS A 261 -16.12 21.50 -16.06
C LYS A 261 -16.24 20.12 -15.42
N GLY A 262 -16.58 20.11 -14.13
CA GLY A 262 -16.83 18.89 -13.37
C GLY A 262 -15.57 18.28 -12.73
N PRO A 263 -15.72 17.14 -12.05
CA PRO A 263 -14.61 16.49 -11.36
C PRO A 263 -13.64 15.81 -12.35
N ILE A 264 -12.43 15.54 -11.87
CA ILE A 264 -11.46 14.68 -12.56
C ILE A 264 -11.90 13.21 -12.52
N PHE A 265 -11.37 12.42 -13.44
CA PHE A 265 -11.64 10.98 -13.48
C PHE A 265 -10.86 10.22 -12.40
N GLU A 266 -11.52 9.23 -11.82
CA GLU A 266 -11.02 8.42 -10.73
C GLU A 266 -11.21 6.94 -11.07
N LYS A 267 -10.11 6.18 -11.14
CA LYS A 267 -10.12 4.72 -11.13
C LYS A 267 -10.53 4.27 -9.73
N ILE A 268 -11.62 3.53 -9.61
CA ILE A 268 -12.12 3.02 -8.33
C ILE A 268 -11.91 1.51 -8.29
N GLY A 269 -11.25 1.02 -7.26
CA GLY A 269 -11.07 -0.40 -7.03
C GLY A 269 -12.37 -1.08 -6.60
N LYS A 270 -12.63 -2.27 -7.13
CA LYS A 270 -13.83 -3.04 -6.82
C LYS A 270 -13.76 -3.60 -5.41
N LEU A 271 -14.81 -3.40 -4.61
CA LEU A 271 -14.87 -3.99 -3.28
C LEU A 271 -14.86 -5.53 -3.38
N PRO A 272 -14.13 -6.20 -2.48
CA PRO A 272 -14.06 -7.64 -2.48
C PRO A 272 -15.39 -8.28 -2.07
N ILE A 273 -15.89 -9.19 -2.92
CA ILE A 273 -17.04 -10.05 -2.62
C ILE A 273 -16.52 -11.48 -2.48
N TRP A 274 -15.94 -11.78 -1.32
CA TRP A 274 -15.43 -13.11 -0.98
C TRP A 274 -16.42 -13.86 -0.08
N ASN A 275 -16.53 -15.17 -0.28
CA ASN A 275 -17.17 -16.08 0.66
C ASN A 275 -16.31 -17.35 0.79
N GLU A 276 -16.67 -18.24 1.72
CA GLU A 276 -15.91 -19.45 1.99
C GLU A 276 -15.81 -20.37 0.77
N GLU A 277 -16.87 -20.50 -0.04
CA GLU A 277 -16.88 -21.34 -1.23
C GLU A 277 -15.91 -20.84 -2.30
N ILE A 278 -15.90 -19.51 -2.56
CA ILE A 278 -14.98 -18.88 -3.50
C ILE A 278 -13.54 -19.12 -3.07
N LEU A 279 -13.23 -18.87 -1.78
CA LEU A 279 -11.87 -19.02 -1.27
C LEU A 279 -11.41 -20.48 -1.26
N LYS A 280 -12.29 -21.42 -0.91
CA LYS A 280 -11.98 -22.86 -0.93
C LYS A 280 -11.67 -23.37 -2.33
N ASN A 281 -12.31 -22.83 -3.36
CA ASN A 281 -12.01 -23.18 -4.75
C ASN A 281 -10.74 -22.50 -5.27
N ARG A 282 -10.27 -21.43 -4.60
CA ARG A 282 -9.09 -20.67 -5.00
C ARG A 282 -7.79 -21.17 -4.36
N ILE A 283 -7.84 -21.69 -3.12
CA ILE A 283 -6.69 -22.15 -2.32
C ILE A 283 -6.54 -23.66 -2.42
#